data_AF-A0A1W9VFP7-F1
#
_entry.id   AF-A0A1W9VFP7-F1
#
_cell.length_a   1.000
_cell.length_b   1.000
_cell.length_c   1.000
_cell.angle_alpha   90.00
_cell.angle_beta   90.00
_cell.angle_gamma   90.00
#
_symmetry.space_group_name_H-M   'P 1'
#
loop_
_entity.id
_entity.type
_entity.pdbx_description
1 polymer ?
#
loop_
_entity_poly.entity_id
_entity_poly.type
_entity_poly.pdbx_seq_one_letter_code
_entity_poly.pdbx_strand_id
1 'polypeptide(L)'
;MKGPFAGRTIAVVDDLSRDEQLYLYRKTAELKKKYLANEDVSEFRIVDPDMSVYLIFMENSTRTKESFRNAGQFHDIKLNVFDASGSSFSKQESFLDTIKMLFGYSKRSLFIMRTGEEGVCRVLDEELAAYAEKLGYDKAAFLNGGDGKHEHPTQEFLDEFTFLEKKNWDSSEIHIVLTGDLYHGRTVHSKVAGLNIFDKVKVDLIAPSELAMPDYYERQMISKGYSVRKFLSIEDYLEQDDIADIWYFTRLQIERMGDKVKEKEQQLRRSVTFRKEFLEKIPADSKFFHPLPRHKVYPVIPDFLDHTSFNGWDEQSINGFFTRTIEIAMVGGKLGLDFTGENKKEEIIYQNFIESVEVKHESHVQDKYKVGIKPVDHGIVIDHIGRGEDQEVIWNMIDKIRRILKLNCRSSHGVYHTNRGNTFKGIISLPDILELNETEIKKLAAVAPGCTLNIIKNQSVKEKFRLHMPPKIYNFEEISCKNENCISHPDKYQHVMTYFKRSTESRFVCKYCEKSYSFNEIWDL
;
A
#
# COMPACT_ATOMS: atom_id res chain seq x y z
N MET A 1 -9.40 5.18 -31.63
CA MET A 1 -9.34 5.91 -30.34
C MET A 1 -8.78 4.95 -29.31
N LYS A 2 -7.88 5.40 -28.43
CA LYS A 2 -7.34 4.60 -27.33
C LYS A 2 -8.42 4.46 -26.26
N GLY A 3 -8.57 3.26 -25.68
CA GLY A 3 -9.50 3.03 -24.56
C GLY A 3 -9.13 3.88 -23.33
N PRO A 4 -10.09 4.11 -22.41
CA PRO A 4 -9.90 4.98 -21.24
C PRO A 4 -8.85 4.48 -20.26
N PHE A 5 -8.46 3.21 -20.35
CA PHE A 5 -7.44 2.60 -19.51
C PHE A 5 -6.00 2.78 -20.03
N ALA A 6 -5.83 3.32 -21.24
CA ALA A 6 -4.53 3.45 -21.88
C ALA A 6 -3.54 4.24 -21.01
N GLY A 7 -2.35 3.68 -20.75
CA GLY A 7 -1.30 4.35 -19.98
C GLY A 7 -1.57 4.41 -18.46
N ARG A 8 -2.55 3.68 -17.95
CA ARG A 8 -2.77 3.56 -16.49
C ARG A 8 -1.72 2.65 -15.86
N THR A 9 -1.39 2.99 -14.62
CA THR A 9 -0.54 2.19 -13.73
C THR A 9 -1.40 1.40 -12.76
N ILE A 10 -1.11 0.10 -12.66
CA ILE A 10 -1.66 -0.81 -11.66
C ILE A 10 -0.49 -1.21 -10.75
N ALA A 11 -0.26 -0.40 -9.72
CA ALA A 11 0.74 -0.62 -8.68
C ALA A 11 0.16 -1.41 -7.49
N VAL A 12 -1.11 -1.15 -7.14
CA VAL A 12 -1.85 -1.81 -6.06
C VAL A 12 -3.26 -2.20 -6.52
N VAL A 13 -3.93 -3.08 -5.79
CA VAL A 13 -5.27 -3.58 -6.16
C VAL A 13 -6.29 -2.44 -6.29
N ASP A 14 -6.22 -1.49 -5.35
CA ASP A 14 -7.10 -0.32 -5.29
C ASP A 14 -6.86 0.70 -6.43
N ASP A 15 -5.88 0.52 -7.32
CA ASP A 15 -5.73 1.34 -8.53
C ASP A 15 -6.86 1.10 -9.56
N LEU A 16 -7.57 -0.03 -9.44
CA LEU A 16 -8.81 -0.29 -10.16
C LEU A 16 -10.00 -0.13 -9.21
N SER A 17 -11.07 0.55 -9.66
CA SER A 17 -12.35 0.52 -8.95
C SER A 17 -12.96 -0.88 -8.98
N ARG A 18 -13.96 -1.13 -8.11
CA ARG A 18 -14.73 -2.38 -8.13
C ARG A 18 -15.30 -2.67 -9.52
N ASP A 19 -15.88 -1.67 -10.18
CA ASP A 19 -16.48 -1.83 -11.51
C ASP A 19 -15.43 -2.13 -12.58
N GLU A 20 -14.24 -1.52 -12.48
CA GLU A 20 -13.12 -1.77 -13.39
C GLU A 20 -12.55 -3.19 -13.20
N GLN A 21 -12.48 -3.68 -11.96
CA GLN A 21 -12.11 -5.06 -11.65
C GLN A 21 -13.15 -6.05 -12.19
N LEU A 22 -14.45 -5.81 -11.99
CA LEU A 22 -15.51 -6.63 -12.57
C LEU A 22 -15.51 -6.59 -14.11
N TYR A 23 -15.14 -5.47 -14.71
CA TYR A 23 -14.92 -5.38 -16.15
C TYR A 23 -13.74 -6.24 -16.60
N LEU A 24 -12.60 -6.17 -15.91
CA LEU A 24 -11.45 -7.06 -16.13
C LEU A 24 -11.87 -8.53 -16.08
N TYR A 25 -12.67 -8.94 -15.08
CA TYR A 25 -13.11 -10.33 -14.92
C TYR A 25 -14.07 -10.78 -16.01
N ARG A 26 -15.04 -9.96 -16.39
CA ARG A 26 -15.94 -10.27 -17.51
C ARG A 26 -15.18 -10.47 -18.82
N LYS A 27 -14.25 -9.57 -19.14
CA LYS A 27 -13.40 -9.70 -20.34
C LYS A 27 -12.48 -10.92 -20.27
N THR A 28 -12.00 -11.26 -19.08
CA THR A 28 -11.22 -12.49 -18.86
C THR A 28 -12.05 -13.73 -19.14
N ALA A 29 -13.30 -13.77 -18.68
CA ALA A 29 -14.22 -14.88 -18.94
C ALA A 29 -14.57 -15.01 -20.43
N GLU A 30 -14.85 -13.90 -21.09
CA GLU A 30 -15.12 -13.84 -22.54
C GLU A 30 -13.93 -14.41 -23.33
N LEU A 31 -12.71 -13.95 -23.04
CA LEU A 31 -11.49 -14.45 -23.67
C LEU A 31 -11.29 -15.93 -23.38
N LYS A 32 -11.35 -16.37 -22.11
CA LYS A 32 -11.15 -17.77 -21.71
C LYS A 32 -12.14 -18.69 -22.44
N LYS A 33 -13.42 -18.32 -22.49
CA LYS A 33 -14.46 -19.08 -23.18
C LYS A 33 -14.17 -19.22 -24.68
N LYS A 34 -13.90 -18.11 -25.38
CA LYS A 34 -13.62 -18.12 -26.83
C LYS A 34 -12.34 -18.87 -27.16
N TYR A 35 -11.30 -18.68 -26.36
CA TYR A 35 -10.02 -19.35 -26.51
C TYR A 35 -10.16 -20.88 -26.40
N LEU A 36 -10.90 -21.38 -25.39
CA LEU A 36 -11.14 -22.81 -25.21
C LEU A 36 -12.05 -23.41 -26.30
N ALA A 37 -12.94 -22.60 -26.88
CA ALA A 37 -13.79 -22.99 -28.01
C ALA A 37 -13.07 -22.93 -29.37
N ASN A 38 -11.80 -22.49 -29.41
CA ASN A 38 -11.05 -22.19 -30.64
C ASN A 38 -11.76 -21.17 -31.55
N GLU A 39 -12.47 -20.21 -30.95
CA GLU A 39 -13.09 -19.09 -31.66
C GLU A 39 -12.09 -17.96 -31.93
N ASP A 40 -12.50 -16.98 -32.75
CA ASP A 40 -11.68 -15.78 -32.97
C ASP A 40 -11.58 -14.93 -31.69
N VAL A 41 -10.34 -14.61 -31.33
CA VAL A 41 -9.96 -13.81 -30.16
C VAL A 41 -9.20 -12.53 -30.54
N SER A 42 -9.21 -12.16 -31.83
CA SER A 42 -8.54 -10.96 -32.36
C SER A 42 -8.99 -9.65 -31.70
N GLU A 43 -10.22 -9.61 -31.18
CA GLU A 43 -10.76 -8.46 -30.44
C GLU A 43 -10.02 -8.16 -29.12
N PHE A 44 -9.30 -9.13 -28.55
CA PHE A 44 -8.49 -8.95 -27.34
C PHE A 44 -7.03 -8.62 -27.67
N ARG A 45 -6.60 -8.75 -28.94
CA ARG A 45 -5.21 -8.53 -29.35
C ARG A 45 -4.94 -7.06 -29.62
N ILE A 46 -3.89 -6.53 -28.99
CA ILE A 46 -3.26 -5.28 -29.40
C ILE A 46 -2.46 -5.60 -30.66
N VAL A 47 -2.64 -4.79 -31.71
CA VAL A 47 -1.86 -4.85 -32.93
C VAL A 47 -1.25 -3.47 -33.12
N ASP A 48 -0.02 -3.29 -32.64
CA ASP A 48 0.64 -1.99 -32.63
C ASP A 48 2.17 -2.14 -32.70
N PRO A 49 2.80 -1.87 -33.86
CA PRO A 49 4.25 -1.97 -34.02
C PRO A 49 5.03 -0.88 -33.26
N ASP A 50 4.37 0.19 -32.82
CA ASP A 50 4.97 1.26 -32.02
C ASP A 50 4.89 0.97 -30.51
N MET A 51 4.21 -0.10 -30.11
CA MET A 51 4.09 -0.53 -28.73
C MET A 51 5.13 -1.59 -28.35
N SER A 52 5.84 -1.32 -27.25
CA SER A 52 6.75 -2.26 -26.61
C SER A 52 6.29 -2.61 -25.19
N VAL A 53 6.34 -3.91 -24.88
CA VAL A 53 6.17 -4.45 -23.53
C VAL A 53 7.53 -4.88 -23.01
N TYR A 54 7.87 -4.45 -21.80
CA TYR A 54 9.11 -4.80 -21.11
C TYR A 54 8.80 -5.62 -19.87
N LEU A 55 9.29 -6.87 -19.81
CA LEU A 55 9.25 -7.69 -18.61
C LEU A 55 10.53 -7.48 -17.81
N ILE A 56 10.41 -6.85 -16.64
CA ILE A 56 11.53 -6.47 -15.78
C ILE A 56 11.39 -7.21 -14.45
N PHE A 57 12.07 -8.34 -14.33
CA PHE A 57 12.02 -9.22 -13.16
C PHE A 57 13.37 -9.21 -12.45
N MET A 58 13.45 -8.48 -11.34
CA MET A 58 14.66 -8.38 -10.50
C MET A 58 14.68 -9.38 -9.35
N GLU A 59 13.54 -10.00 -9.05
CA GLU A 59 13.43 -11.13 -8.13
C GLU A 59 13.02 -12.40 -8.85
N ASN A 60 13.50 -13.54 -8.35
CA ASN A 60 13.16 -14.84 -8.91
C ASN A 60 11.64 -15.08 -8.94
N SER A 61 11.12 -15.30 -10.15
CA SER A 61 9.75 -15.74 -10.37
C SER A 61 9.56 -16.41 -11.72
N THR A 62 9.54 -17.74 -11.74
CA THR A 62 9.28 -18.47 -12.98
C THR A 62 7.83 -18.31 -13.40
N ARG A 63 6.85 -18.63 -12.53
CA ARG A 63 5.42 -18.59 -12.89
C ARG A 63 4.94 -17.22 -13.34
N THR A 64 5.24 -16.18 -12.55
CA THR A 64 4.77 -14.84 -12.88
C THR A 64 5.39 -14.36 -14.19
N LYS A 65 6.71 -14.54 -14.37
CA LYS A 65 7.42 -14.15 -15.59
C LYS A 65 6.90 -14.89 -16.82
N GLU A 66 6.73 -16.20 -16.73
CA GLU A 66 6.31 -17.02 -17.87
C GLU A 66 4.86 -16.74 -18.27
N SER A 67 3.93 -16.55 -17.32
CA SER A 67 2.55 -16.22 -17.71
C SER A 67 2.42 -14.80 -18.27
N PHE A 68 3.21 -13.83 -17.81
CA PHE A 68 3.30 -12.52 -18.49
C PHE A 68 3.98 -12.60 -19.86
N ARG A 69 4.99 -13.47 -20.03
CA ARG A 69 5.63 -13.69 -21.33
C ARG A 69 4.63 -14.24 -22.34
N ASN A 70 3.86 -15.25 -21.95
CA ASN A 70 2.82 -15.82 -22.80
C ASN A 70 1.68 -14.83 -23.07
N ALA A 71 1.25 -14.06 -22.06
CA ALA A 71 0.26 -12.99 -22.24
C ALA A 71 0.77 -11.88 -23.18
N GLY A 72 2.04 -11.49 -23.08
CA GLY A 72 2.68 -10.56 -24.01
C GLY A 72 2.74 -11.11 -25.44
N GLN A 73 3.09 -12.39 -25.60
CA GLN A 73 3.12 -13.08 -26.91
C GLN A 73 1.73 -13.29 -27.53
N PHE A 74 0.66 -13.20 -26.74
CA PHE A 74 -0.70 -13.21 -27.26
C PHE A 74 -1.00 -11.93 -28.07
N HIS A 75 -0.31 -10.83 -27.82
CA HIS A 75 -0.52 -9.58 -28.56
C HIS A 75 0.50 -9.44 -29.71
N ASP A 76 0.11 -8.75 -30.79
CA ASP A 76 0.98 -8.46 -31.94
C ASP A 76 1.75 -7.15 -31.68
N ILE A 77 2.62 -7.19 -30.66
CA ILE A 77 3.43 -6.06 -30.15
C ILE A 77 4.88 -6.51 -29.90
N LYS A 78 5.79 -5.57 -29.67
CA LYS A 78 7.20 -5.90 -29.36
C LYS A 78 7.32 -6.35 -27.91
N LEU A 79 7.66 -7.62 -27.67
CA LEU A 79 7.92 -8.14 -26.33
C LEU A 79 9.43 -8.18 -26.04
N ASN A 80 9.84 -7.50 -24.97
CA ASN A 80 11.21 -7.44 -24.51
C ASN A 80 11.31 -8.07 -23.12
N VAL A 81 12.22 -9.03 -22.94
CA VAL A 81 12.50 -9.63 -21.63
C VAL A 81 13.83 -9.10 -21.14
N PHE A 82 13.80 -8.31 -20.08
CA PHE A 82 14.99 -7.73 -19.49
C PHE A 82 15.60 -8.72 -18.49
N ASP A 83 16.84 -9.13 -18.74
CA ASP A 83 17.59 -10.00 -17.83
C ASP A 83 18.39 -9.15 -16.83
N ALA A 84 17.86 -9.03 -15.61
CA ALA A 84 18.49 -8.26 -14.55
C ALA A 84 19.90 -8.79 -14.20
N SER A 85 20.14 -10.11 -14.34
CA SER A 85 21.40 -10.76 -13.92
C SER A 85 22.62 -10.37 -14.76
N GLY A 86 22.41 -9.90 -15.99
CA GLY A 86 23.47 -9.42 -16.89
C GLY A 86 23.42 -7.91 -17.17
N SER A 87 22.52 -7.15 -16.52
CA SER A 87 22.21 -5.77 -16.88
C SER A 87 22.95 -4.70 -16.08
N SER A 88 22.90 -3.43 -16.52
CA SER A 88 23.45 -2.26 -15.82
C SER A 88 22.93 -2.03 -14.40
N PHE A 89 21.83 -2.66 -13.97
CA PHE A 89 21.45 -2.69 -12.55
C PHE A 89 22.54 -3.32 -11.67
N SER A 90 23.28 -4.30 -12.20
CA SER A 90 24.49 -4.85 -11.53
C SER A 90 25.62 -3.82 -11.40
N LYS A 91 25.53 -2.67 -12.07
CA LYS A 91 26.47 -1.54 -12.05
C LYS A 91 25.95 -0.34 -11.25
N GLN A 92 24.98 -0.54 -10.34
CA GLN A 92 24.43 0.49 -9.43
C GLN A 92 23.67 1.63 -10.14
N GLU A 93 23.05 1.39 -11.30
CA GLU A 93 22.15 2.36 -11.95
C GLU A 93 20.79 2.42 -11.23
N SER A 94 20.18 3.62 -11.18
CA SER A 94 18.85 3.82 -10.58
C SER A 94 17.75 3.20 -11.43
N PHE A 95 16.61 2.83 -10.81
CA PHE A 95 15.43 2.38 -11.55
C PHE A 95 15.01 3.39 -12.61
N LEU A 96 15.03 4.67 -12.24
CA LEU A 96 14.55 5.74 -13.10
C LEU A 96 15.39 5.87 -14.37
N ASP A 97 16.71 5.80 -14.27
CA ASP A 97 17.60 5.96 -15.42
C ASP A 97 17.49 4.79 -16.39
N THR A 98 17.50 3.55 -15.87
CA THR A 98 17.33 2.37 -16.72
C THR A 98 15.98 2.38 -17.44
N ILE A 99 14.90 2.73 -16.74
CA ILE A 99 13.55 2.75 -17.34
C ILE A 99 13.40 3.92 -18.31
N LYS A 100 13.96 5.10 -18.03
CA LYS A 100 13.99 6.24 -18.97
C LYS A 100 14.66 5.85 -20.29
N MET A 101 15.77 5.12 -20.22
CA MET A 101 16.47 4.62 -21.40
C MET A 101 15.56 3.67 -22.22
N LEU A 102 14.95 2.66 -21.58
CA LEU A 102 14.05 1.72 -22.26
C LEU A 102 12.82 2.41 -22.85
N PHE A 103 12.24 3.36 -22.11
CA PHE A 103 11.09 4.15 -22.53
C PHE A 103 11.38 4.95 -23.82
N GLY A 104 12.61 5.47 -23.96
CA GLY A 104 13.03 6.21 -25.16
C GLY A 104 12.98 5.40 -26.47
N TYR A 105 12.99 4.07 -26.40
CA TYR A 105 13.03 3.20 -27.58
C TYR A 105 11.66 2.97 -28.24
N SER A 106 10.55 3.37 -27.62
CA SER A 106 9.22 3.13 -28.18
C SER A 106 8.24 4.24 -27.81
N LYS A 107 7.43 4.68 -28.78
CA LYS A 107 6.42 5.73 -28.58
C LYS A 107 5.34 5.34 -27.59
N ARG A 108 5.09 4.02 -27.45
CA ARG A 108 4.17 3.44 -26.48
C ARG A 108 4.89 2.34 -25.71
N SER A 109 4.88 2.43 -24.40
CA SER A 109 5.64 1.51 -23.54
C SER A 109 4.78 1.02 -22.39
N LEU A 110 4.83 -0.28 -22.13
CA LEU A 110 4.24 -0.93 -20.98
C LEU A 110 5.32 -1.71 -20.24
N PHE A 111 5.46 -1.45 -18.94
CA PHE A 111 6.45 -2.08 -18.08
C PHE A 111 5.77 -3.01 -17.09
N ILE A 112 6.08 -4.30 -17.15
CA ILE A 112 5.66 -5.28 -16.15
C ILE A 112 6.86 -5.48 -15.24
N MET A 113 6.71 -5.09 -13.98
CA MET A 113 7.82 -5.01 -13.04
C MET A 113 7.62 -5.94 -11.86
N ARG A 114 8.70 -6.63 -11.48
CA ARG A 114 8.79 -7.35 -10.21
C ARG A 114 10.09 -6.98 -9.51
N THR A 115 9.97 -6.39 -8.33
CA THR A 115 11.07 -5.74 -7.62
C THR A 115 11.11 -6.14 -6.15
N GLY A 116 12.30 -6.14 -5.54
CA GLY A 116 12.42 -6.27 -4.09
C GLY A 116 12.08 -4.98 -3.35
N GLU A 117 12.22 -3.83 -4.02
CA GLU A 117 11.84 -2.52 -3.52
C GLU A 117 10.35 -2.25 -3.76
N GLU A 118 9.69 -1.66 -2.77
CA GLU A 118 8.25 -1.40 -2.72
C GLU A 118 7.93 0.00 -3.28
N GLY A 119 6.88 0.10 -4.10
CA GLY A 119 6.38 1.35 -4.67
C GLY A 119 7.05 1.83 -5.96
N VAL A 120 7.88 0.98 -6.60
CA VAL A 120 8.65 1.31 -7.82
C VAL A 120 7.75 1.78 -8.97
N CYS A 121 6.66 1.06 -9.25
CA CYS A 121 5.73 1.42 -10.34
C CYS A 121 5.13 2.82 -10.16
N ARG A 122 4.82 3.22 -8.91
CA ARG A 122 4.23 4.53 -8.62
C ARG A 122 5.22 5.66 -8.87
N VAL A 123 6.47 5.49 -8.45
CA VAL A 123 7.53 6.47 -8.70
C VAL A 123 7.76 6.63 -10.20
N LEU A 124 7.88 5.51 -10.94
CA LEU A 124 8.16 5.57 -12.37
C LEU A 124 7.01 6.17 -13.18
N ASP A 125 5.75 5.91 -12.79
CA ASP A 125 4.58 6.55 -13.40
C ASP A 125 4.66 8.08 -13.32
N GLU A 126 5.07 8.59 -12.16
CA GLU A 126 5.18 10.03 -11.89
C GLU A 126 6.37 10.67 -12.60
N GLU A 127 7.54 10.06 -12.46
CA GLU A 127 8.79 10.60 -12.99
C GLU A 127 8.88 10.53 -14.52
N LEU A 128 8.22 9.56 -15.15
CA LEU A 128 8.18 9.46 -16.60
C LEU A 128 7.09 10.31 -17.25
N ALA A 129 6.07 10.78 -16.52
CA ALA A 129 4.98 11.55 -17.12
C ALA A 129 5.50 12.80 -17.87
N ALA A 130 6.31 13.63 -17.19
CA ALA A 130 6.92 14.81 -17.80
C ALA A 130 7.93 14.46 -18.91
N TYR A 131 8.61 13.31 -18.80
CA TYR A 131 9.55 12.84 -19.81
C TYR A 131 8.84 12.38 -21.08
N ALA A 132 7.69 11.71 -20.95
CA ALA A 132 6.83 11.31 -22.05
C ALA A 132 6.34 12.52 -22.84
N GLU A 133 5.85 13.56 -22.15
CA GLU A 133 5.44 14.82 -22.77
C GLU A 133 6.58 15.48 -23.55
N LYS A 134 7.79 15.54 -22.96
CA LYS A 134 8.98 16.10 -23.61
C LYS A 134 9.35 15.37 -24.91
N LEU A 135 9.17 14.05 -24.96
CA LEU A 135 9.47 13.24 -26.15
C LEU A 135 8.32 13.20 -27.16
N GLY A 136 7.13 13.71 -26.80
CA GLY A 136 5.91 13.55 -27.60
C GLY A 136 5.43 12.09 -27.67
N TYR A 137 5.70 11.31 -26.62
CA TYR A 137 5.32 9.90 -26.50
C TYR A 137 4.04 9.75 -25.67
N ASP A 138 3.43 8.57 -25.73
CA ASP A 138 2.34 8.22 -24.82
C ASP A 138 2.86 8.06 -23.38
N LYS A 139 1.99 8.36 -22.40
CA LYS A 139 2.23 7.97 -21.01
C LYS A 139 2.50 6.47 -20.93
N ALA A 140 3.58 6.09 -20.25
CA ALA A 140 3.91 4.69 -20.00
C ALA A 140 2.87 4.05 -19.07
N ALA A 141 2.54 2.78 -19.34
CA ALA A 141 1.76 1.95 -18.42
C ALA A 141 2.70 1.09 -17.54
N PHE A 142 2.30 0.85 -16.30
CA PHE A 142 3.04 -0.02 -15.38
C PHE A 142 2.12 -1.08 -14.77
N LEU A 143 2.56 -2.33 -14.76
CA LEU A 143 1.88 -3.44 -14.08
C LEU A 143 2.80 -4.03 -13.01
N ASN A 144 2.34 -4.03 -11.75
CA ASN A 144 3.07 -4.62 -10.64
C ASN A 144 2.90 -6.16 -10.59
N GLY A 145 3.95 -6.86 -10.99
CA GLY A 145 4.11 -8.32 -10.88
C GLY A 145 4.59 -8.80 -9.50
N GLY A 146 4.58 -7.92 -8.52
CA GLY A 146 4.94 -8.11 -7.11
C GLY A 146 6.09 -7.20 -6.68
N ASP A 147 5.91 -6.46 -5.58
CA ASP A 147 6.93 -5.58 -5.01
C ASP A 147 7.18 -5.87 -3.52
N GLY A 148 8.40 -6.32 -3.20
CA GLY A 148 8.82 -6.62 -1.82
C GLY A 148 7.82 -7.45 -1.01
N LYS A 149 7.42 -6.93 0.16
CA LYS A 149 6.37 -7.47 1.05
C LYS A 149 5.06 -6.66 0.96
N HIS A 150 4.99 -5.70 0.04
CA HIS A 150 3.90 -4.75 -0.11
C HIS A 150 2.73 -5.40 -0.84
N GLU A 151 2.75 -5.47 -2.18
CA GLU A 151 1.57 -5.82 -2.97
C GLU A 151 1.88 -6.78 -4.13
N HIS A 152 0.84 -7.46 -4.61
CA HIS A 152 0.88 -8.26 -5.83
C HIS A 152 -0.48 -8.21 -6.56
N PRO A 153 -0.88 -7.05 -7.11
CA PRO A 153 -2.25 -6.85 -7.61
C PRO A 153 -2.64 -7.81 -8.72
N THR A 154 -1.71 -8.11 -9.63
CA THR A 154 -1.92 -9.02 -10.76
C THR A 154 -2.06 -10.49 -10.35
N GLN A 155 -1.66 -10.85 -9.12
CA GLN A 155 -1.99 -12.14 -8.50
C GLN A 155 -3.33 -12.07 -7.79
N GLU A 156 -3.69 -10.95 -7.18
CA GLU A 156 -5.00 -10.81 -6.56
C GLU A 156 -6.12 -10.87 -7.59
N PHE A 157 -5.98 -10.17 -8.73
CA PHE A 157 -6.99 -10.18 -9.79
C PHE A 157 -7.26 -11.58 -10.36
N LEU A 158 -6.21 -12.39 -10.57
CA LEU A 158 -6.42 -13.76 -11.05
C LEU A 158 -7.02 -14.65 -9.95
N ASP A 159 -6.70 -14.40 -8.68
CA ASP A 159 -7.29 -15.13 -7.55
C ASP A 159 -8.79 -14.83 -7.46
N GLU A 160 -9.19 -13.56 -7.48
CA GLU A 160 -10.59 -13.12 -7.45
C GLU A 160 -11.38 -13.64 -8.64
N PHE A 161 -10.83 -13.56 -9.86
CA PHE A 161 -11.44 -14.17 -11.03
C PHE A 161 -11.70 -15.67 -10.83
N THR A 162 -10.73 -16.38 -10.26
CA THR A 162 -10.85 -17.82 -9.99
C THR A 162 -11.90 -18.10 -8.90
N PHE A 163 -12.00 -17.26 -7.86
CA PHE A 163 -13.01 -17.38 -6.83
C PHE A 163 -14.41 -17.14 -7.40
N LEU A 164 -14.58 -16.11 -8.23
CA LEU A 164 -15.84 -15.84 -8.93
C LEU A 164 -16.24 -17.01 -9.82
N GLU A 165 -15.33 -17.56 -10.63
CA GLU A 165 -15.62 -18.75 -11.43
C GLU A 165 -16.10 -19.93 -10.56
N LYS A 166 -15.40 -20.20 -9.45
CA LYS A 166 -15.78 -21.28 -8.52
C LYS A 166 -17.14 -21.03 -7.85
N LYS A 167 -17.48 -19.77 -7.59
CA LYS A 167 -18.79 -19.38 -7.04
C LYS A 167 -19.86 -19.15 -8.12
N ASN A 168 -19.64 -19.61 -9.36
CA ASN A 168 -20.57 -19.41 -10.48
C ASN A 168 -20.96 -17.94 -10.70
N TRP A 169 -19.98 -17.03 -10.54
CA TRP A 169 -20.14 -15.59 -10.63
C TRP A 169 -21.01 -14.94 -9.55
N ASP A 170 -21.31 -15.67 -8.47
CA ASP A 170 -21.96 -15.09 -7.29
C ASP A 170 -20.96 -14.27 -6.46
N SER A 171 -21.18 -12.95 -6.42
CA SER A 171 -20.40 -12.00 -5.63
C SER A 171 -21.11 -11.56 -4.34
N SER A 172 -22.20 -12.19 -3.95
CA SER A 172 -22.98 -11.80 -2.76
C SER A 172 -22.20 -12.04 -1.46
N GLU A 173 -21.43 -13.12 -1.39
CA GLU A 173 -20.58 -13.41 -0.24
C GLU A 173 -19.35 -14.25 -0.57
N ILE A 174 -18.31 -14.10 0.24
CA ILE A 174 -17.17 -15.02 0.28
C ILE A 174 -16.82 -15.35 1.73
N HIS A 175 -16.64 -16.64 2.01
CA HIS A 175 -16.08 -17.14 3.25
C HIS A 175 -14.77 -17.85 2.92
N ILE A 176 -13.65 -17.29 3.37
CA ILE A 176 -12.31 -17.73 2.97
C ILE A 176 -11.40 -17.95 4.16
N VAL A 177 -10.67 -19.06 4.15
CA VAL A 177 -9.53 -19.32 5.02
C VAL A 177 -8.25 -18.79 4.38
N LEU A 178 -7.49 -18.01 5.12
CA LEU A 178 -6.10 -17.66 4.79
C LEU A 178 -5.17 -18.36 5.77
N THR A 179 -4.28 -19.23 5.28
CA THR A 179 -3.40 -20.05 6.14
C THR A 179 -1.98 -20.16 5.60
N GLY A 180 -1.00 -20.31 6.48
CA GLY A 180 0.43 -20.37 6.14
C GLY A 180 1.25 -19.26 6.81
N ASP A 181 2.14 -18.63 6.06
CA ASP A 181 2.84 -17.41 6.48
C ASP A 181 1.99 -16.18 6.11
N LEU A 182 1.24 -15.67 7.08
CA LEU A 182 0.40 -14.47 6.92
C LEU A 182 1.15 -13.18 7.26
N TYR A 183 2.36 -13.29 7.83
CA TYR A 183 3.19 -12.14 8.20
C TYR A 183 3.97 -11.59 7.00
N HIS A 184 4.51 -12.48 6.16
CA HIS A 184 5.31 -12.12 4.99
C HIS A 184 4.58 -12.27 3.66
N GLY A 185 3.40 -12.89 3.66
CA GLY A 185 2.66 -13.23 2.45
C GLY A 185 2.04 -12.03 1.76
N ARG A 186 2.76 -11.36 0.85
CA ARG A 186 2.20 -10.23 0.08
C ARG A 186 0.88 -10.55 -0.64
N THR A 187 0.68 -11.80 -1.08
CA THR A 187 -0.56 -12.21 -1.73
C THR A 187 -1.75 -12.29 -0.77
N VAL A 188 -1.52 -12.51 0.53
CA VAL A 188 -2.61 -12.40 1.54
C VAL A 188 -2.81 -10.97 2.00
N HIS A 189 -1.78 -10.12 1.89
CA HIS A 189 -1.92 -8.68 2.13
C HIS A 189 -2.81 -8.04 1.05
N SER A 190 -2.59 -8.37 -0.22
CA SER A 190 -3.43 -7.89 -1.34
C SER A 190 -4.92 -8.24 -1.17
N LYS A 191 -5.25 -9.36 -0.52
CA LYS A 191 -6.64 -9.77 -0.22
C LYS A 191 -7.39 -8.80 0.68
N VAL A 192 -6.67 -8.02 1.49
CA VAL A 192 -7.27 -6.97 2.33
C VAL A 192 -7.97 -5.94 1.45
N ALA A 193 -7.33 -5.53 0.36
CA ALA A 193 -7.91 -4.63 -0.62
C ALA A 193 -8.87 -5.36 -1.57
N GLY A 194 -8.50 -6.56 -2.02
CA GLY A 194 -9.15 -7.27 -3.13
C GLY A 194 -10.53 -7.87 -2.87
N LEU A 195 -10.73 -8.51 -1.72
CA LEU A 195 -11.99 -9.22 -1.44
C LEU A 195 -13.24 -8.33 -1.42
N ASN A 196 -13.08 -7.01 -1.49
CA ASN A 196 -14.13 -6.00 -1.61
C ASN A 196 -14.96 -6.11 -2.91
N ILE A 197 -14.58 -6.97 -3.85
CA ILE A 197 -15.45 -7.33 -4.97
C ILE A 197 -16.70 -8.12 -4.54
N PHE A 198 -16.64 -8.79 -3.39
CA PHE A 198 -17.77 -9.48 -2.76
C PHE A 198 -18.52 -8.55 -1.79
N ASP A 199 -19.86 -8.64 -1.76
CA ASP A 199 -20.68 -7.75 -0.92
C ASP A 199 -20.53 -8.06 0.58
N LYS A 200 -20.35 -9.34 0.93
CA LYS A 200 -20.06 -9.80 2.29
C LYS A 200 -18.79 -10.62 2.31
N VAL A 201 -17.84 -10.23 3.16
CA VAL A 201 -16.55 -10.90 3.26
C VAL A 201 -16.37 -11.44 4.67
N LYS A 202 -16.12 -12.74 4.76
CA LYS A 202 -15.73 -13.41 6.00
C LYS A 202 -14.37 -14.08 5.82
N VAL A 203 -13.43 -13.72 6.69
CA VAL A 203 -12.04 -14.18 6.63
C VAL A 203 -11.68 -14.92 7.91
N ASP A 204 -11.21 -16.15 7.77
CA ASP A 204 -10.60 -16.92 8.85
C ASP A 204 -9.09 -16.94 8.68
N LEU A 205 -8.39 -16.26 9.58
CA LEU A 205 -6.93 -16.21 9.61
C LEU A 205 -6.40 -17.37 10.46
N ILE A 206 -5.72 -18.33 9.83
CA ILE A 206 -5.16 -19.49 10.51
C ILE A 206 -3.64 -19.41 10.46
N ALA A 207 -3.04 -18.98 11.57
CA ALA A 207 -1.59 -18.93 11.71
C ALA A 207 -1.18 -18.87 13.19
N PRO A 208 -0.09 -19.55 13.59
CA PRO A 208 0.52 -19.34 14.90
C PRO A 208 1.02 -17.90 15.05
N SER A 209 1.23 -17.44 16.27
CA SER A 209 1.57 -16.03 16.57
C SER A 209 2.80 -15.52 15.80
N GLU A 210 3.80 -16.38 15.55
CA GLU A 210 5.00 -16.07 14.79
C GLU A 210 4.74 -15.81 13.29
N LEU A 211 3.60 -16.27 12.77
CA LEU A 211 3.19 -16.18 11.36
C LEU A 211 1.92 -15.35 11.17
N ALA A 212 1.41 -14.74 12.24
CA ALA A 212 0.14 -14.06 12.26
C ALA A 212 0.13 -12.84 11.33
N MET A 213 -1.05 -12.54 10.78
CA MET A 213 -1.26 -11.34 9.98
C MET A 213 -0.93 -10.10 10.82
N PRO A 214 -0.15 -9.14 10.31
CA PRO A 214 0.13 -7.90 11.02
C PRO A 214 -1.16 -7.15 11.37
N ASP A 215 -1.25 -6.63 12.60
CA ASP A 215 -2.46 -5.97 13.14
C ASP A 215 -3.04 -4.88 12.23
N TYR A 216 -2.19 -4.18 11.47
CA TYR A 216 -2.67 -3.10 10.60
C TYR A 216 -3.46 -3.62 9.40
N TYR A 217 -3.20 -4.83 8.89
CA TYR A 217 -4.02 -5.45 7.86
C TYR A 217 -5.33 -5.97 8.44
N GLU A 218 -5.29 -6.57 9.64
CA GLU A 218 -6.52 -6.98 10.35
C GLU A 218 -7.44 -5.77 10.61
N ARG A 219 -6.90 -4.66 11.13
CA ARG A 219 -7.66 -3.42 11.32
C ARG A 219 -8.24 -2.88 10.01
N GLN A 220 -7.49 -2.97 8.91
CA GLN A 220 -7.99 -2.56 7.60
C GLN A 220 -9.16 -3.44 7.13
N MET A 221 -9.06 -4.76 7.25
CA MET A 221 -10.16 -5.69 6.95
C MET A 221 -11.42 -5.33 7.75
N ILE A 222 -11.28 -5.10 9.07
CA ILE A 222 -12.40 -4.71 9.93
C ILE A 222 -12.99 -3.36 9.49
N SER A 223 -12.15 -2.37 9.17
CA SER A 223 -12.62 -1.05 8.70
C SER A 223 -13.36 -1.09 7.37
N LYS A 224 -13.06 -2.08 6.51
CA LYS A 224 -13.78 -2.38 5.27
C LYS A 224 -15.06 -3.20 5.50
N GLY A 225 -15.37 -3.57 6.75
CA GLY A 225 -16.57 -4.31 7.12
C GLY A 225 -16.45 -5.83 7.06
N TYR A 226 -15.23 -6.38 6.95
CA TYR A 226 -15.04 -7.83 6.90
C TYR A 226 -15.28 -8.45 8.28
N SER A 227 -15.90 -9.63 8.31
CA SER A 227 -15.96 -10.46 9.52
C SER A 227 -14.68 -11.28 9.63
N VAL A 228 -13.81 -10.95 10.58
CA VAL A 228 -12.51 -11.61 10.76
C VAL A 228 -12.49 -12.50 12.01
N ARG A 229 -12.11 -13.77 11.87
CA ARG A 229 -11.80 -14.68 12.99
C ARG A 229 -10.34 -15.13 12.92
N LYS A 230 -9.75 -15.49 14.07
CA LYS A 230 -8.35 -15.88 14.19
C LYS A 230 -8.22 -17.22 14.89
N PHE A 231 -7.36 -18.09 14.37
CA PHE A 231 -7.07 -19.42 14.89
C PHE A 231 -5.56 -19.68 14.86
N LEU A 232 -5.04 -20.41 15.85
CA LEU A 232 -3.59 -20.69 15.95
C LEU A 232 -3.18 -21.90 15.10
N SER A 233 -4.14 -22.77 14.75
CA SER A 233 -3.91 -23.94 13.91
C SER A 233 -5.15 -24.33 13.09
N ILE A 234 -4.93 -25.12 12.04
CA ILE A 234 -6.02 -25.73 11.26
C ILE A 234 -6.87 -26.64 12.15
N GLU A 235 -6.26 -27.30 13.13
CA GLU A 235 -6.98 -28.13 14.10
C GLU A 235 -7.99 -27.32 14.91
N ASP A 236 -7.56 -26.21 15.51
CA ASP A 236 -8.42 -25.32 16.32
C ASP A 236 -9.58 -24.75 15.48
N TYR A 237 -9.29 -24.46 14.21
CA TYR A 237 -10.30 -23.97 13.28
C TYR A 237 -11.36 -25.02 12.96
N LEU A 238 -10.95 -26.26 12.72
CA LEU A 238 -11.85 -27.37 12.38
C LEU A 238 -12.65 -27.91 13.57
N GLU A 239 -12.51 -27.32 14.76
CA GLU A 239 -13.40 -27.53 15.91
C GLU A 239 -14.65 -26.62 15.87
N GLN A 240 -14.69 -25.64 14.97
CA GLN A 240 -15.83 -24.75 14.80
C GLN A 240 -16.89 -25.37 13.89
N ASP A 241 -18.15 -24.97 14.07
CA ASP A 241 -19.26 -25.44 13.22
C ASP A 241 -19.28 -24.77 11.83
N ASP A 242 -18.68 -23.59 11.73
CA ASP A 242 -18.78 -22.69 10.59
C ASP A 242 -17.44 -22.66 9.84
N ILE A 243 -17.29 -23.57 8.89
CA ILE A 243 -16.06 -23.86 8.13
C ILE A 243 -16.19 -23.40 6.69
N ALA A 244 -15.18 -22.67 6.20
CA ALA A 244 -15.13 -22.12 4.85
C ALA A 244 -14.97 -23.22 3.79
N ASP A 245 -15.52 -22.94 2.61
CA ASP A 245 -15.34 -23.75 1.40
C ASP A 245 -14.15 -23.28 0.55
N ILE A 246 -13.66 -22.05 0.73
CA ILE A 246 -12.49 -21.53 0.01
C ILE A 246 -11.29 -21.46 0.96
N TRP A 247 -10.22 -22.18 0.60
CA TRP A 247 -8.98 -22.22 1.38
C TRP A 247 -7.82 -21.69 0.56
N TYR A 248 -7.15 -20.65 1.06
CA TYR A 248 -5.99 -20.07 0.42
C TYR A 248 -4.74 -20.26 1.27
N PHE A 249 -3.83 -21.10 0.78
CA PHE A 249 -2.59 -21.42 1.46
C PHE A 249 -1.44 -20.55 0.93
N THR A 250 -0.57 -20.11 1.83
CA THR A 250 0.70 -19.48 1.47
C THR A 250 1.88 -20.38 1.81
N ARG A 251 2.97 -20.23 1.04
CA ARG A 251 4.22 -20.89 1.35
C ARG A 251 4.79 -20.31 2.66
N LEU A 252 5.20 -21.21 3.56
CA LEU A 252 6.02 -20.87 4.72
C LEU A 252 7.41 -20.38 4.29
N GLN A 253 7.75 -19.14 4.65
CA GLN A 253 9.06 -18.54 4.35
C GLN A 253 9.99 -18.60 5.58
N ILE A 254 10.14 -19.80 6.16
CA ILE A 254 10.93 -20.02 7.38
C ILE A 254 12.39 -19.56 7.19
N GLU A 255 12.91 -19.61 5.97
CA GLU A 255 14.23 -19.10 5.61
C GLU A 255 14.43 -17.60 5.90
N ARG A 256 13.34 -16.82 6.02
CA ARG A 256 13.36 -15.39 6.31
C ARG A 256 13.25 -15.09 7.81
N MET A 257 13.15 -16.12 8.65
CA MET A 257 12.89 -15.98 10.08
C MET A 257 14.18 -16.14 10.88
N GLY A 258 14.28 -15.42 12.00
CA GLY A 258 15.44 -15.46 12.89
C GLY A 258 15.63 -16.83 13.54
N ASP A 259 16.83 -17.09 14.08
CA ASP A 259 17.21 -18.43 14.55
C ASP A 259 16.29 -19.01 15.63
N LYS A 260 15.71 -18.17 16.50
CA LYS A 260 14.71 -18.60 17.50
C LYS A 260 13.44 -19.21 16.90
N VAL A 261 13.06 -18.80 15.68
CA VAL A 261 11.86 -19.32 15.00
C VAL A 261 12.14 -20.66 14.34
N LYS A 262 13.40 -20.89 13.90
CA LYS A 262 13.83 -22.18 13.34
C LYS A 262 13.76 -23.31 14.37
N GLU A 263 14.00 -23.02 15.65
CA GLU A 263 13.85 -24.00 16.73
C GLU A 263 12.41 -24.55 16.86
N LYS A 264 11.40 -23.76 16.47
CA LYS A 264 9.97 -24.14 16.48
C LYS A 264 9.43 -24.56 15.11
N GLU A 265 10.29 -24.68 14.10
CA GLU A 265 9.91 -24.88 12.70
C GLU A 265 8.92 -26.03 12.49
N GLN A 266 9.14 -27.17 13.16
CA GLN A 266 8.26 -28.34 13.04
C GLN A 266 6.86 -28.06 13.58
N GLN A 267 6.76 -27.38 14.72
CA GLN A 267 5.48 -27.01 15.33
C GLN A 267 4.72 -26.02 14.45
N LEU A 268 5.42 -24.99 13.96
CA LEU A 268 4.84 -23.96 13.07
C LEU A 268 4.36 -24.58 11.76
N ARG A 269 5.11 -25.51 11.18
CA ARG A 269 4.67 -26.26 9.99
C ARG A 269 3.42 -27.06 10.28
N ARG A 270 3.42 -27.81 11.38
CA ARG A 270 2.30 -28.69 11.73
C ARG A 270 1.00 -27.92 11.86
N SER A 271 1.01 -26.73 12.47
CA SER A 271 -0.22 -25.96 12.73
C SER A 271 -0.91 -25.43 11.46
N VAL A 272 -0.18 -25.25 10.36
CA VAL A 272 -0.72 -24.70 9.09
C VAL A 272 -0.67 -25.69 7.93
N THR A 273 -0.27 -26.95 8.16
CA THR A 273 -0.25 -27.98 7.12
C THR A 273 -1.54 -28.79 7.18
N PHE A 274 -2.25 -28.86 6.05
CA PHE A 274 -3.46 -29.68 5.96
C PHE A 274 -3.12 -31.17 6.08
N ARG A 275 -4.01 -31.97 6.66
CA ARG A 275 -3.77 -33.41 6.88
C ARG A 275 -4.98 -34.24 6.48
N LYS A 276 -4.75 -35.52 6.17
CA LYS A 276 -5.77 -36.40 5.58
C LYS A 276 -6.98 -36.57 6.50
N GLU A 277 -6.75 -36.60 7.81
CA GLU A 277 -7.80 -36.69 8.84
C GLU A 277 -8.76 -35.48 8.87
N PHE A 278 -8.44 -34.38 8.18
CA PHE A 278 -9.29 -33.18 8.12
C PHE A 278 -10.30 -33.19 6.98
N LEU A 279 -10.18 -34.11 6.03
CA LEU A 279 -11.08 -34.20 4.88
C LEU A 279 -12.54 -34.37 5.29
N GLU A 280 -12.80 -35.07 6.39
CA GLU A 280 -14.15 -35.31 6.92
C GLU A 280 -14.73 -34.11 7.67
N LYS A 281 -13.92 -33.08 7.94
CA LYS A 281 -14.30 -31.89 8.72
C LYS A 281 -14.54 -30.64 7.88
N ILE A 282 -14.31 -30.71 6.57
CA ILE A 282 -14.50 -29.59 5.65
C ILE A 282 -15.72 -29.83 4.76
N PRO A 283 -16.35 -28.77 4.21
CA PRO A 283 -17.37 -28.93 3.19
C PRO A 283 -16.88 -29.78 2.00
N ALA A 284 -17.75 -30.62 1.45
CA ALA A 284 -17.40 -31.53 0.36
C ALA A 284 -16.98 -30.80 -0.94
N ASP A 285 -17.51 -29.60 -1.16
CA ASP A 285 -17.25 -28.78 -2.36
C ASP A 285 -16.07 -27.80 -2.18
N SER A 286 -15.33 -27.92 -1.07
CA SER A 286 -14.21 -27.04 -0.76
C SER A 286 -13.15 -27.02 -1.86
N LYS A 287 -12.47 -25.88 -2.01
CA LYS A 287 -11.36 -25.69 -2.95
C LYS A 287 -10.15 -25.05 -2.29
N PHE A 288 -9.00 -25.59 -2.66
CA PHE A 288 -7.71 -25.25 -2.12
C PHE A 288 -6.94 -24.49 -3.19
N PHE A 289 -6.53 -23.28 -2.84
CA PHE A 289 -5.80 -22.35 -3.68
C PHE A 289 -4.43 -22.07 -3.08
N HIS A 290 -3.46 -21.76 -3.92
CA HIS A 290 -2.10 -21.46 -3.52
C HIS A 290 -1.41 -20.67 -4.63
N PRO A 291 -0.76 -19.53 -4.35
CA PRO A 291 -0.13 -18.68 -5.40
C PRO A 291 1.10 -19.34 -6.06
N LEU A 292 1.61 -20.39 -5.40
CA LEU A 292 2.75 -21.23 -5.77
C LEU A 292 4.08 -20.46 -5.77
N PRO A 293 5.26 -21.12 -5.70
CA PRO A 293 5.50 -22.57 -5.50
C PRO A 293 5.06 -23.08 -4.13
N ARG A 294 4.57 -24.33 -4.11
CA ARG A 294 4.58 -25.16 -2.91
C ARG A 294 6.02 -25.54 -2.57
N HIS A 295 6.31 -25.68 -1.29
CA HIS A 295 7.62 -26.15 -0.85
C HIS A 295 7.83 -27.61 -1.28
N LYS A 296 9.03 -27.94 -1.81
CA LYS A 296 9.31 -29.28 -2.38
C LYS A 296 9.20 -30.43 -1.37
N VAL A 297 9.73 -30.22 -0.16
CA VAL A 297 9.80 -31.26 0.89
C VAL A 297 8.64 -31.17 1.89
N TYR A 298 8.29 -29.96 2.34
CA TYR A 298 7.26 -29.71 3.36
C TYR A 298 6.13 -28.80 2.83
N PRO A 299 5.32 -29.25 1.87
CA PRO A 299 4.22 -28.46 1.35
C PRO A 299 3.10 -28.32 2.38
N VAL A 300 2.58 -27.10 2.57
CA VAL A 300 1.42 -26.82 3.45
C VAL A 300 0.11 -27.41 2.91
N ILE A 301 0.02 -27.55 1.59
CA ILE A 301 -0.98 -28.35 0.88
C ILE A 301 -0.28 -29.63 0.41
N PRO A 302 -0.48 -30.77 1.09
CA PRO A 302 0.20 -32.02 0.72
C PRO A 302 -0.15 -32.55 -0.67
N ASP A 303 0.74 -33.38 -1.20
CA ASP A 303 0.66 -34.00 -2.53
C ASP A 303 -0.57 -34.91 -2.72
N PHE A 304 -1.08 -35.52 -1.65
CA PHE A 304 -2.28 -36.36 -1.75
C PHE A 304 -3.51 -35.60 -2.25
N LEU A 305 -3.52 -34.25 -2.15
CA LEU A 305 -4.61 -33.42 -2.66
C LEU A 305 -4.54 -33.18 -4.17
N ASP A 306 -3.40 -33.44 -4.83
CA ASP A 306 -3.14 -33.09 -6.23
C ASP A 306 -4.16 -33.70 -7.20
N HIS A 307 -4.60 -34.91 -6.90
CA HIS A 307 -5.54 -35.68 -7.74
C HIS A 307 -6.97 -35.69 -7.18
N THR A 308 -7.29 -34.79 -6.25
CA THR A 308 -8.61 -34.70 -5.63
C THR A 308 -9.43 -33.56 -6.21
N SER A 309 -10.75 -33.61 -5.99
CA SER A 309 -11.64 -32.51 -6.32
C SER A 309 -11.34 -31.23 -5.54
N PHE A 310 -10.55 -31.28 -4.45
CA PHE A 310 -10.17 -30.11 -3.66
C PHE A 310 -9.14 -29.22 -4.36
N ASN A 311 -8.39 -29.74 -5.34
CA ASN A 311 -7.39 -28.96 -6.07
C ASN A 311 -8.07 -27.82 -6.88
N GLY A 312 -7.73 -26.58 -6.52
CA GLY A 312 -8.09 -25.36 -7.26
C GLY A 312 -6.87 -24.54 -7.72
N TRP A 313 -5.66 -24.85 -7.25
CA TRP A 313 -4.46 -24.05 -7.56
C TRP A 313 -3.94 -24.25 -8.99
N ASP A 314 -4.29 -25.36 -9.65
CA ASP A 314 -3.92 -25.58 -11.06
C ASP A 314 -4.74 -24.69 -12.00
N GLU A 315 -6.07 -24.63 -11.81
CA GLU A 315 -6.94 -23.72 -12.57
C GLU A 315 -6.59 -22.26 -12.27
N GLN A 316 -6.37 -21.91 -11.00
CA GLN A 316 -5.86 -20.60 -10.60
C GLN A 316 -4.60 -20.22 -11.38
N SER A 317 -3.65 -21.14 -11.51
CA SER A 317 -2.40 -20.88 -12.25
C SER A 317 -2.65 -20.64 -13.75
N ILE A 318 -3.56 -21.39 -14.36
CA ILE A 318 -3.96 -21.22 -15.76
C ILE A 318 -4.65 -19.87 -15.98
N ASN A 319 -5.53 -19.48 -15.06
CA ASN A 319 -6.25 -18.20 -15.08
C ASN A 319 -5.31 -16.98 -15.08
N GLY A 320 -4.08 -17.14 -14.58
CA GLY A 320 -3.05 -16.12 -14.67
C GLY A 320 -2.65 -15.74 -16.10
N PHE A 321 -2.77 -16.64 -17.09
CA PHE A 321 -2.54 -16.30 -18.50
C PHE A 321 -3.65 -15.37 -19.02
N PHE A 322 -4.91 -15.76 -18.82
CA PHE A 322 -6.06 -15.01 -19.33
C PHE A 322 -6.19 -13.64 -18.67
N THR A 323 -6.11 -13.58 -17.34
CA THR A 323 -6.27 -12.33 -16.59
C THR A 323 -5.22 -11.31 -17.01
N ARG A 324 -3.95 -11.71 -17.10
CA ARG A 324 -2.84 -10.83 -17.49
C ARG A 324 -2.88 -10.41 -18.95
N THR A 325 -3.44 -11.25 -19.82
CA THR A 325 -3.70 -10.87 -21.22
C THR A 325 -4.71 -9.73 -21.28
N ILE A 326 -5.76 -9.78 -20.46
CA ILE A 326 -6.74 -8.70 -20.37
C ILE A 326 -6.18 -7.47 -19.66
N GLU A 327 -5.36 -7.63 -18.62
CA GLU A 327 -4.66 -6.49 -17.98
C GLU A 327 -3.83 -5.72 -19.02
N ILE A 328 -2.98 -6.41 -19.81
CA ILE A 328 -2.18 -5.80 -20.88
C ILE A 328 -3.10 -5.14 -21.92
N ALA A 329 -4.18 -5.80 -22.35
CA ALA A 329 -5.13 -5.25 -23.31
C ALA A 329 -5.84 -3.98 -22.79
N MET A 330 -6.19 -3.94 -21.50
CA MET A 330 -6.80 -2.79 -20.85
C MET A 330 -5.81 -1.62 -20.81
N VAL A 331 -4.66 -1.77 -20.15
CA VAL A 331 -3.71 -0.65 -19.98
C VAL A 331 -2.97 -0.28 -21.28
N GLY A 332 -2.96 -1.19 -22.26
CA GLY A 332 -2.55 -0.92 -23.65
C GLY A 332 -3.59 -0.17 -24.47
N GLY A 333 -4.80 0.05 -23.94
CA GLY A 333 -5.86 0.82 -24.57
C GLY A 333 -6.65 0.09 -25.65
N LYS A 334 -6.54 -1.24 -25.74
CA LYS A 334 -7.33 -2.07 -26.66
C LYS A 334 -8.75 -2.29 -26.15
N LEU A 335 -8.92 -2.40 -24.83
CA LEU A 335 -10.20 -2.62 -24.16
C LEU A 335 -10.65 -1.38 -23.37
N GLY A 336 -11.96 -1.29 -23.09
CA GLY A 336 -12.54 -0.31 -22.18
C GLY A 336 -13.45 0.74 -22.82
N LEU A 337 -13.59 0.77 -24.15
CA LEU A 337 -14.54 1.69 -24.81
C LEU A 337 -16.00 1.32 -24.50
N ASP A 338 -16.25 0.05 -24.16
CA ASP A 338 -17.53 -0.50 -23.72
C ASP A 338 -17.71 -0.50 -22.19
N PHE A 339 -16.75 0.06 -21.44
CA PHE A 339 -16.87 0.21 -19.99
C PHE A 339 -17.93 1.28 -19.63
N THR A 340 -18.88 0.89 -18.78
CA THR A 340 -20.03 1.73 -18.37
C THR A 340 -20.14 1.93 -16.86
N GLY A 341 -19.17 1.44 -16.09
CA GLY A 341 -19.16 1.54 -14.63
C GLY A 341 -18.49 2.81 -14.09
N GLU A 342 -18.38 2.89 -12.77
CA GLU A 342 -17.69 3.97 -12.09
C GLU A 342 -16.17 3.78 -12.18
N ASN A 343 -15.48 4.78 -12.72
CA ASN A 343 -14.02 4.83 -12.68
C ASN A 343 -13.54 5.05 -11.24
N LYS A 344 -12.28 4.70 -10.97
CA LYS A 344 -11.63 5.06 -9.70
C LYS A 344 -11.71 6.58 -9.50
N LYS A 345 -12.39 7.03 -8.45
CA LYS A 345 -12.46 8.46 -8.09
C LYS A 345 -11.11 8.88 -7.48
N GLU A 346 -10.59 10.01 -7.92
CA GLU A 346 -9.49 10.66 -7.21
C GLU A 346 -9.99 11.09 -5.83
N GLU A 347 -9.21 10.76 -4.80
CA GLU A 347 -9.54 11.13 -3.43
C GLU A 347 -9.44 12.65 -3.27
N ILE A 348 -10.54 13.32 -2.92
CA ILE A 348 -10.55 14.77 -2.67
C ILE A 348 -9.85 15.02 -1.34
N ILE A 349 -8.56 15.33 -1.42
CA ILE A 349 -7.78 15.69 -0.25
C ILE A 349 -8.05 17.16 0.09
N TYR A 350 -8.86 17.39 1.13
CA TYR A 350 -9.10 18.73 1.67
C TYR A 350 -7.76 19.38 2.07
N GLN A 351 -7.40 20.45 1.35
CA GLN A 351 -6.11 21.12 1.53
C GLN A 351 -6.05 21.94 2.82
N ASN A 352 -7.19 22.37 3.37
CA ASN A 352 -7.16 23.30 4.50
C ASN A 352 -6.86 22.57 5.81
N PHE A 353 -5.69 22.86 6.38
CA PHE A 353 -5.23 22.38 7.69
C PHE A 353 -5.02 23.53 8.69
N ILE A 354 -5.37 24.76 8.30
CA ILE A 354 -5.24 25.96 9.12
C ILE A 354 -6.64 26.53 9.34
N GLU A 355 -7.05 26.60 10.59
CA GLU A 355 -8.34 27.15 10.98
C GLU A 355 -8.12 28.47 11.75
N SER A 356 -8.71 29.57 11.28
CA SER A 356 -8.71 30.83 12.03
C SER A 356 -9.64 30.71 13.24
N VAL A 357 -9.17 31.16 14.39
CA VAL A 357 -9.93 31.14 15.64
C VAL A 357 -10.20 32.58 16.05
N GLU A 358 -11.47 32.91 16.30
CA GLU A 358 -11.84 34.23 16.79
C GLU A 358 -11.10 34.57 18.08
N VAL A 359 -10.42 35.72 18.05
CA VAL A 359 -9.76 36.28 19.23
C VAL A 359 -10.81 37.06 20.01
N LYS A 360 -11.24 36.54 21.16
CA LYS A 360 -12.13 37.29 22.07
C LYS A 360 -11.37 38.52 22.58
N HIS A 361 -11.96 39.71 22.41
CA HIS A 361 -11.35 41.03 22.63
C HIS A 361 -10.88 41.37 24.07
N GLU A 362 -10.81 40.40 24.99
CA GLU A 362 -10.37 40.61 26.38
C GLU A 362 -9.39 39.53 26.86
N SER A 363 -8.42 39.14 26.04
CA SER A 363 -7.25 38.42 26.56
C SER A 363 -6.09 39.39 26.75
N HIS A 364 -6.19 40.27 27.75
CA HIS A 364 -4.97 40.70 28.43
C HIS A 364 -4.25 39.42 28.86
N VAL A 365 -2.95 39.31 28.60
CA VAL A 365 -2.13 38.26 29.20
C VAL A 365 -2.31 38.42 30.71
N GLN A 366 -3.12 37.56 31.34
CA GLN A 366 -3.37 37.66 32.77
C GLN A 366 -2.02 37.63 33.48
N ASP A 367 -1.76 38.66 34.29
CA ASP A 367 -0.57 38.90 35.13
C ASP A 367 -0.23 37.77 36.12
N LYS A 368 -0.91 36.62 36.07
CA LYS A 368 -0.47 35.42 36.78
C LYS A 368 0.61 34.72 35.95
N TYR A 369 1.82 35.26 36.07
CA TYR A 369 3.06 34.65 35.64
C TYR A 369 3.04 33.13 35.87
N LYS A 370 2.91 32.37 34.78
CA LYS A 370 3.41 31.00 34.74
C LYS A 370 4.92 31.12 34.88
N VAL A 371 5.45 30.74 36.03
CA VAL A 371 6.89 30.83 36.37
C VAL A 371 7.72 30.33 35.18
N GLY A 372 8.56 31.20 34.59
CA GLY A 372 9.56 30.82 33.59
C GLY A 372 9.41 31.35 32.15
N ILE A 373 8.28 31.95 31.73
CA ILE A 373 8.14 32.54 30.38
C ILE A 373 8.11 34.07 30.46
N LYS A 374 8.98 34.74 29.69
CA LYS A 374 8.91 36.20 29.52
C LYS A 374 7.74 36.55 28.58
N PRO A 375 6.91 37.57 28.91
CA PRO A 375 5.88 38.06 28.01
C PRO A 375 6.49 38.45 26.65
N VAL A 376 5.85 38.01 25.56
CA VAL A 376 6.22 38.40 24.20
C VAL A 376 5.49 39.71 23.89
N ASP A 377 6.23 40.79 23.65
CA ASP A 377 5.65 42.07 23.24
C ASP A 377 5.24 42.04 21.76
N HIS A 378 6.15 41.55 20.91
CA HIS A 378 5.99 41.33 19.49
C HIS A 378 6.60 39.98 19.11
N GLY A 379 5.81 39.08 18.51
CA GLY A 379 6.31 37.78 18.05
C GLY A 379 5.26 36.68 17.99
N ILE A 380 5.70 35.42 18.09
CA ILE A 380 4.84 34.23 17.98
C ILE A 380 4.81 33.45 19.29
N VAL A 381 3.64 32.91 19.63
CA VAL A 381 3.48 31.91 20.69
C VAL A 381 2.81 30.65 20.12
N ILE A 382 3.55 29.54 20.10
CA ILE A 382 3.03 28.21 19.81
C ILE A 382 2.50 27.64 21.13
N ASP A 383 1.21 27.37 21.22
CA ASP A 383 0.53 26.89 22.42
C ASP A 383 -0.22 25.57 22.12
N HIS A 384 -0.65 24.87 23.16
CA HIS A 384 -1.38 23.59 23.09
C HIS A 384 -0.59 22.44 22.44
N ILE A 385 0.75 22.49 22.47
CA ILE A 385 1.60 21.39 21.99
C ILE A 385 1.34 20.16 22.88
N GLY A 386 0.97 19.03 22.27
CA GLY A 386 0.73 17.77 22.97
C GLY A 386 -0.34 17.85 24.07
N ARG A 387 -1.36 18.70 23.91
CA ARG A 387 -2.36 18.92 24.96
C ARG A 387 -3.05 17.61 25.34
N GLY A 388 -2.94 17.23 26.62
CA GLY A 388 -3.54 16.00 27.15
C GLY A 388 -2.62 14.79 27.15
N GLU A 389 -1.44 14.90 26.54
CA GLU A 389 -0.37 13.91 26.59
C GLU A 389 0.42 14.00 27.91
N ASP A 390 1.22 12.97 28.19
CA ASP A 390 2.16 12.95 29.31
C ASP A 390 3.25 14.02 29.16
N GLN A 391 3.78 14.51 30.28
CA GLN A 391 4.79 15.58 30.28
C GLN A 391 6.03 15.25 29.43
N GLU A 392 6.48 13.99 29.47
CA GLU A 392 7.62 13.51 28.70
C GLU A 392 7.36 13.59 27.18
N VAL A 393 6.16 13.19 26.75
CA VAL A 393 5.72 13.29 25.35
C VAL A 393 5.69 14.75 24.91
N ILE A 394 5.16 15.65 25.74
CA ILE A 394 5.11 17.09 25.45
C ILE A 394 6.52 17.68 25.32
N TRP A 395 7.44 17.33 26.23
CA TRP A 395 8.83 17.77 26.16
C TRP A 395 9.52 17.28 24.89
N ASN A 396 9.31 16.01 24.52
CA ASN A 396 9.82 15.46 23.27
C ASN A 396 9.27 16.25 22.08
N MET A 397 7.96 16.53 22.01
CA MET A 397 7.37 17.34 20.94
C MET A 397 7.95 18.76 20.87
N ILE A 398 8.19 19.41 22.01
CA ILE A 398 8.87 20.73 22.05
C ILE A 398 10.26 20.62 21.42
N ASP A 399 11.07 19.62 21.78
CA ASP A 399 12.41 19.43 21.20
C ASP A 399 12.34 19.16 19.69
N LYS A 400 11.41 18.30 19.25
CA LYS A 400 11.18 18.03 17.82
C LYS A 400 10.86 19.31 17.05
N ILE A 401 9.92 20.13 17.54
CA ILE A 401 9.54 21.39 16.89
C ILE A 401 10.77 22.29 16.74
N ARG A 402 11.58 22.42 17.80
CA ARG A 402 12.76 23.29 17.77
C ARG A 402 13.80 22.83 16.76
N ARG A 403 14.06 21.53 16.65
CA ARG A 403 15.00 20.96 15.67
C ARG A 403 14.49 21.12 14.24
N ILE A 404 13.23 20.75 13.99
CA ILE A 404 12.62 20.74 12.63
C ILE A 404 12.45 22.15 12.07
N LEU A 405 12.05 23.10 12.92
CA LEU A 405 11.92 24.51 12.54
C LEU A 405 13.24 25.28 12.70
N LYS A 406 14.34 24.61 13.09
CA LYS A 406 15.67 25.18 13.29
C LYS A 406 15.63 26.48 14.14
N LEU A 407 14.89 26.44 15.25
CA LEU A 407 14.63 27.60 16.13
C LEU A 407 15.85 27.94 17.00
N ASN A 408 16.93 28.37 16.34
CA ASN A 408 18.18 28.84 16.94
C ASN A 408 18.09 30.33 17.32
N CYS A 409 17.00 30.71 17.97
CA CYS A 409 16.70 32.08 18.33
C CYS A 409 16.42 32.21 19.83
N ARG A 410 16.50 33.46 20.33
CA ARG A 410 16.11 33.79 21.70
C ARG A 410 14.65 33.43 21.88
N SER A 411 14.38 32.46 22.73
CA SER A 411 13.05 31.89 22.93
C SER A 411 12.91 31.33 24.34
N SER A 412 11.68 31.06 24.76
CA SER A 412 11.40 30.31 25.99
C SER A 412 10.39 29.22 25.69
N HIS A 413 10.44 28.11 26.43
CA HIS A 413 9.52 27.01 26.26
C HIS A 413 9.28 26.29 27.58
N GLY A 414 8.19 25.54 27.68
CA GLY A 414 7.92 24.73 28.86
C GLY A 414 6.59 23.98 28.80
N VAL A 415 6.39 23.12 29.80
CA VAL A 415 5.17 22.33 29.99
C VAL A 415 4.39 22.88 31.18
N TYR A 416 3.08 23.09 31.00
CA TYR A 416 2.23 23.76 31.96
C TYR A 416 0.87 23.06 32.12
N HIS A 417 0.28 23.19 33.30
CA HIS A 417 -1.11 22.82 33.52
C HIS A 417 -2.08 23.69 32.70
N THR A 418 -3.19 23.08 32.28
CA THR A 418 -4.33 23.79 31.71
C THR A 418 -5.22 24.36 32.82
N ASN A 419 -5.86 25.51 32.56
CA ASN A 419 -6.72 26.17 33.56
C ASN A 419 -8.06 25.43 33.81
N ARG A 420 -8.34 24.34 33.08
CA ARG A 420 -9.62 23.61 33.08
C ARG A 420 -9.45 22.09 33.15
N GLY A 421 -8.47 21.59 33.91
CA GLY A 421 -8.33 20.15 34.19
C GLY A 421 -6.93 19.75 34.62
N ASN A 422 -6.79 18.48 35.03
CA ASN A 422 -5.51 17.88 35.46
C ASN A 422 -4.59 17.49 34.28
N THR A 423 -4.63 18.26 33.18
CA THR A 423 -3.94 17.97 31.92
C THR A 423 -2.83 18.97 31.65
N PHE A 424 -1.78 18.52 30.95
CA PHE A 424 -0.63 19.32 30.57
C PHE A 424 -0.71 19.82 29.13
N LYS A 425 0.04 20.88 28.83
CA LYS A 425 0.31 21.39 27.48
C LYS A 425 1.68 22.03 27.38
N GLY A 426 2.29 21.95 26.20
CA GLY A 426 3.54 22.62 25.88
C GLY A 426 3.32 24.01 25.27
N ILE A 427 4.25 24.92 25.54
CA ILE A 427 4.28 26.28 24.99
C ILE A 427 5.71 26.58 24.50
N ILE A 428 5.82 27.21 23.33
CA ILE A 428 7.06 27.83 22.83
C ILE A 428 6.76 29.30 22.52
N SER A 429 7.52 30.21 23.12
CA SER A 429 7.46 31.65 22.88
C SER A 429 8.68 32.08 22.07
N LEU A 430 8.43 32.72 20.93
CA LEU A 430 9.40 33.19 19.95
C LEU A 430 9.31 34.72 19.84
N PRO A 431 9.95 35.47 20.76
CA PRO A 431 10.17 36.90 20.58
C PRO A 431 10.86 37.17 19.23
N ASP A 432 10.50 38.27 18.58
CA ASP A 432 11.14 38.78 17.36
C ASP A 432 10.91 37.95 16.08
N ILE A 433 10.24 36.79 16.15
CA ILE A 433 9.71 36.09 14.97
C ILE A 433 8.27 36.53 14.76
N LEU A 434 8.02 37.26 13.68
CA LEU A 434 6.72 37.90 13.41
C LEU A 434 5.77 37.04 12.57
N GLU A 435 6.32 36.12 11.77
CA GLU A 435 5.58 35.22 10.89
C GLU A 435 6.33 33.91 10.70
N LEU A 436 5.59 32.86 10.32
CA LEU A 436 6.15 31.61 9.82
C LEU A 436 5.69 31.46 8.36
N ASN A 437 6.57 30.99 7.49
CA ASN A 437 6.19 30.71 6.10
C ASN A 437 5.33 29.42 6.02
N GLU A 438 4.73 29.17 4.86
CA GLU A 438 3.83 28.03 4.66
C GLU A 438 4.51 26.67 4.97
N THR A 439 5.78 26.52 4.59
CA THR A 439 6.57 25.32 4.86
C THR A 439 6.77 25.09 6.36
N GLU A 440 7.09 26.14 7.11
CA GLU A 440 7.25 26.10 8.57
C GLU A 440 5.93 25.79 9.28
N ILE A 441 4.83 26.42 8.86
CA ILE A 441 3.49 26.15 9.41
C ILE A 441 3.11 24.68 9.15
N LYS A 442 3.39 24.17 7.95
CA LYS A 442 3.12 22.78 7.57
C LYS A 442 3.97 21.79 8.38
N LYS A 443 5.26 22.08 8.60
CA LYS A 443 6.13 21.30 9.49
C LYS A 443 5.59 21.30 10.91
N LEU A 444 5.24 22.47 11.45
CA LEU A 444 4.67 22.60 12.79
C LEU A 444 3.37 21.80 12.94
N ALA A 445 2.46 21.92 11.98
CA ALA A 445 1.19 21.20 11.95
C ALA A 445 1.38 19.67 11.89
N ALA A 446 2.42 19.19 11.21
CA ALA A 446 2.74 17.76 11.12
C ALA A 446 3.42 17.20 12.38
N VAL A 447 4.28 17.99 13.05
CA VAL A 447 4.94 17.57 14.31
C VAL A 447 3.98 17.64 15.50
N ALA A 448 3.10 18.64 15.52
CA ALA A 448 2.19 18.91 16.62
C ALA A 448 0.78 19.24 16.11
N PRO A 449 0.07 18.24 15.54
CA PRO A 449 -1.31 18.42 15.13
C PRO A 449 -2.15 18.82 16.35
N GLY A 450 -3.01 19.81 16.18
CA GLY A 450 -3.80 20.40 17.25
C GLY A 450 -3.08 21.45 18.10
N CYS A 451 -1.88 21.91 17.74
CA CYS A 451 -1.33 23.13 18.37
C CYS A 451 -2.05 24.40 17.88
N THR A 452 -1.81 25.51 18.55
CA THR A 452 -2.28 26.83 18.13
C THR A 452 -1.11 27.78 17.92
N LEU A 453 -1.11 28.48 16.79
CA LEU A 453 -0.17 29.55 16.47
C LEU A 453 -0.82 30.89 16.80
N ASN A 454 -0.29 31.61 17.79
CA ASN A 454 -0.78 32.94 18.16
C ASN A 454 0.22 34.01 17.70
N ILE A 455 -0.24 34.99 16.91
CA ILE A 455 0.54 36.17 16.51
C ILE A 455 0.32 37.28 17.53
N ILE A 456 1.38 37.71 18.20
CA ILE A 456 1.36 38.71 19.27
C ILE A 456 1.88 40.05 18.75
N LYS A 457 1.09 41.12 18.95
CA LYS A 457 1.51 42.52 18.72
C LYS A 457 1.07 43.39 19.89
N ASN A 458 1.96 44.22 20.42
CA ASN A 458 1.74 45.04 21.61
C ASN A 458 1.14 44.23 22.78
N GLN A 459 1.74 43.08 23.09
CA GLN A 459 1.34 42.18 24.19
C GLN A 459 -0.08 41.58 24.08
N SER A 460 -0.71 41.70 22.91
CA SER A 460 -2.05 41.16 22.65
C SER A 460 -2.02 40.17 21.50
N VAL A 461 -2.78 39.08 21.62
CA VAL A 461 -3.02 38.16 20.50
C VAL A 461 -3.82 38.92 19.45
N LYS A 462 -3.28 39.06 18.24
CA LYS A 462 -4.00 39.66 17.11
C LYS A 462 -4.65 38.63 16.23
N GLU A 463 -3.93 37.53 16.00
CA GLU A 463 -4.40 36.43 15.17
C GLU A 463 -4.11 35.12 15.89
N LYS A 464 -5.03 34.16 15.73
CA LYS A 464 -4.91 32.84 16.30
C LYS A 464 -5.32 31.82 15.27
N PHE A 465 -4.44 30.85 15.03
CA PHE A 465 -4.68 29.74 14.12
C PHE A 465 -4.61 28.42 14.86
N ARG A 466 -5.58 27.55 14.64
CA ARG A 466 -5.55 26.14 15.04
C ARG A 466 -4.98 25.34 13.87
N LEU A 467 -3.92 24.59 14.13
CA LEU A 467 -3.27 23.77 13.12
C LEU A 467 -3.74 22.33 13.25
N HIS A 468 -4.29 21.78 12.17
CA HIS A 468 -4.68 20.38 12.05
C HIS A 468 -3.60 19.60 11.30
N MET A 469 -3.66 18.27 11.36
CA MET A 469 -2.68 17.44 10.66
C MET A 469 -2.74 17.75 9.15
N PRO A 470 -1.61 18.07 8.49
CA PRO A 470 -1.65 18.46 7.10
C PRO A 470 -2.03 17.27 6.22
N PRO A 471 -2.78 17.49 5.14
CA PRO A 471 -3.25 16.42 4.25
C PRO A 471 -2.14 15.59 3.59
N LYS A 472 -0.97 16.21 3.38
CA LYS A 472 0.20 15.60 2.76
C LYS A 472 1.46 16.26 3.25
N ILE A 473 2.55 15.52 3.38
CA ILE A 473 3.88 16.04 3.73
C ILE A 473 4.92 15.39 2.81
N TYR A 474 5.73 16.22 2.17
CA TYR A 474 6.67 15.83 1.11
C TYR A 474 7.74 16.91 0.94
N ASN A 475 8.86 16.57 0.31
CA ASN A 475 10.00 17.48 0.05
C ASN A 475 10.64 18.08 1.30
N PHE A 476 10.57 17.39 2.45
CA PHE A 476 11.29 17.78 3.66
C PHE A 476 12.48 16.84 3.86
N GLU A 477 13.65 17.39 4.18
CA GLU A 477 14.85 16.61 4.46
C GLU A 477 14.74 15.86 5.79
N GLU A 478 13.90 16.36 6.69
CA GLU A 478 13.71 15.83 8.05
C GLU A 478 12.71 14.67 8.11
N ILE A 479 12.24 14.14 6.97
CA ILE A 479 11.30 13.01 6.95
C ILE A 479 11.82 11.83 6.13
N SER A 480 11.51 10.62 6.59
CA SER A 480 11.76 9.39 5.85
C SER A 480 10.70 8.33 6.10
N CYS A 481 10.46 7.50 5.09
CA CYS A 481 9.75 6.26 5.26
C CYS A 481 10.63 5.29 6.06
N LYS A 482 10.15 4.80 7.22
CA LYS A 482 10.90 3.85 8.06
C LYS A 482 10.85 2.41 7.54
N ASN A 483 10.26 2.20 6.37
CA ASN A 483 10.21 0.92 5.71
C ASN A 483 11.48 0.69 4.91
N GLU A 484 12.38 -0.16 5.39
CA GLU A 484 13.63 -0.49 4.72
C GLU A 484 13.46 -1.05 3.30
N ASN A 485 12.26 -1.50 2.90
CA ASN A 485 11.99 -1.96 1.54
C ASN A 485 11.40 -0.87 0.62
N CYS A 486 10.94 0.26 1.17
CA CYS A 486 10.33 1.32 0.37
C CYS A 486 11.37 1.96 -0.55
N ILE A 487 11.03 2.20 -1.81
CA ILE A 487 11.91 2.87 -2.79
C ILE A 487 12.38 4.26 -2.32
N SER A 488 11.57 4.95 -1.49
CA SER A 488 11.92 6.26 -0.92
C SER A 488 12.74 6.19 0.37
N HIS A 489 13.12 4.99 0.82
CA HIS A 489 13.97 4.85 2.00
C HIS A 489 15.39 5.34 1.67
N PRO A 490 16.04 6.14 2.55
CA PRO A 490 17.36 6.71 2.27
C PRO A 490 18.41 5.68 1.84
N ASP A 491 18.43 4.52 2.48
CA ASP A 491 19.37 3.42 2.19
C ASP A 491 19.14 2.70 0.85
N LYS A 492 18.10 3.05 0.09
CA LYS A 492 17.92 2.56 -1.29
C LYS A 492 18.74 3.33 -2.30
N TYR A 493 19.17 4.56 -1.97
CA TYR A 493 19.93 5.42 -2.87
C TYR A 493 19.27 5.63 -4.26
N GLN A 494 17.93 5.57 -4.33
CA GLN A 494 17.16 5.76 -5.57
C GLN A 494 16.85 7.23 -5.86
N HIS A 495 17.30 8.15 -4.99
CA HIS A 495 17.02 9.59 -5.08
C HIS A 495 15.52 9.95 -5.09
N VAL A 496 14.68 9.09 -4.52
CA VAL A 496 13.23 9.31 -4.40
C VAL A 496 12.92 10.01 -3.08
N MET A 497 12.33 11.19 -3.15
CA MET A 497 11.89 11.93 -1.96
C MET A 497 10.71 11.23 -1.29
N THR A 498 10.71 11.19 0.05
CA THR A 498 9.59 10.62 0.79
C THR A 498 8.34 11.50 0.67
N TYR A 499 7.19 10.83 0.51
CA TYR A 499 5.88 11.46 0.47
C TYR A 499 4.92 10.70 1.38
N PHE A 500 4.24 11.42 2.26
CA PHE A 500 3.17 10.90 3.09
C PHE A 500 1.84 11.60 2.85
N LYS A 501 0.75 10.82 2.88
CA LYS A 501 -0.64 11.29 2.86
C LYS A 501 -1.27 11.09 4.22
N ARG A 502 -2.09 12.03 4.68
CA ARG A 502 -2.86 11.87 5.91
C ARG A 502 -3.91 10.78 5.71
N SER A 503 -3.93 9.80 6.59
CA SER A 503 -4.93 8.72 6.60
C SER A 503 -5.96 8.92 7.71
N THR A 504 -5.51 9.41 8.87
CA THR A 504 -6.36 9.80 10.00
C THR A 504 -5.77 11.06 10.64
N GLU A 505 -6.44 11.66 11.63
CA GLU A 505 -5.92 12.86 12.33
C GLU A 505 -4.64 12.62 13.16
N SER A 506 -4.17 11.38 13.27
CA SER A 506 -2.93 11.04 13.97
C SER A 506 -1.96 10.19 13.15
N ARG A 507 -2.31 9.82 11.91
CA ARG A 507 -1.50 8.91 11.08
C ARG A 507 -1.32 9.38 9.66
N PHE A 508 -0.10 9.20 9.19
CA PHE A 508 0.31 9.30 7.80
C PHE A 508 0.42 7.91 7.17
N VAL A 509 0.29 7.84 5.85
CA VAL A 509 0.54 6.66 5.04
C VAL A 509 1.56 7.05 3.97
N CYS A 510 2.60 6.23 3.80
CA CYS A 510 3.58 6.43 2.74
C CYS A 510 2.90 6.26 1.37
N LYS A 511 3.13 7.18 0.45
CA LYS A 511 2.55 7.14 -0.90
C LYS A 511 2.98 5.92 -1.73
N TYR A 512 4.16 5.37 -1.44
CA TYR A 512 4.82 4.37 -2.28
C TYR A 512 4.60 2.94 -1.76
N CYS A 513 4.84 2.70 -0.47
CA CYS A 513 4.73 1.36 0.15
C CYS A 513 3.47 1.20 1.03
N GLU A 514 2.59 2.21 1.07
CA GLU A 514 1.31 2.23 1.81
C GLU A 514 1.40 1.92 3.32
N LYS A 515 2.61 1.84 3.88
CA LYS A 515 2.81 1.68 5.32
C LYS A 515 2.32 2.92 6.07
N SER A 516 1.57 2.66 7.14
CA SER A 516 1.03 3.67 8.02
C SER A 516 1.96 3.95 9.19
N TYR A 517 2.17 5.23 9.49
CA TYR A 517 2.98 5.74 10.58
C TYR A 517 2.15 6.73 11.40
N SER A 518 2.36 6.78 12.71
CA SER A 518 1.94 7.94 13.50
C SER A 518 2.69 9.19 13.03
N PHE A 519 2.09 10.37 13.24
CA PHE A 519 2.75 11.65 12.88
C PHE A 519 4.11 11.85 13.58
N ASN A 520 4.37 11.12 14.66
CA ASN A 520 5.61 11.17 15.42
C ASN A 520 6.75 10.35 14.82
N GLU A 521 6.45 9.29 14.07
CA GLU A 521 7.42 8.30 13.57
C GLU A 521 8.10 8.72 12.27
N ILE A 522 7.53 9.66 11.52
CA ILE A 522 8.00 9.99 10.16
C ILE A 522 9.29 10.84 10.12
N TRP A 523 9.76 11.33 11.26
CA TRP A 523 10.85 12.32 11.33
C TRP A 523 12.23 11.67 11.51
N ASP A 524 13.26 12.29 10.93
CA ASP A 524 14.68 12.05 11.15
C ASP A 524 15.26 13.25 11.92
N LEU A 525 15.72 13.04 13.16
CA LEU A 525 15.99 14.09 14.15
C LEU A 525 17.32 13.95 14.89
#